data_AF-A0A329LAP6-F1
#
_entry.id   AF-A0A329LAP6-F1
#
_cell.length_a   1.000
_cell.length_b   1.000
_cell.length_c   1.000
_cell.angle_alpha   90.00
_cell.angle_beta   90.00
_cell.angle_gamma   90.00
#
_symmetry.space_group_name_H-M   'P 1'
#
loop_
_entity.id
_entity.type
_entity.pdbx_description
1 polymer ?
#
loop_
_entity_poly.entity_id
_entity_poly.type
_entity_poly.pdbx_seq_one_letter_code
_entity_poly.pdbx_strand_id
1 'polypeptide(L)'
;MINDSGQPLTTQQQIQLELQQLKSGMALDFVALALADANYRDIHWKIALGARSGRYKKITVRMGNGMAGKVLQARRPHVVTFFPEEVQDEVLGYPIFLVESLRSGVGVSVDSIGGERKQAYGVLLVGQREERVFSEEDIEEVKCSAARLAVLYDSITAYSQAPDAQAPVQDDKASLLLHRLKDFRAEGVVCELLDQRITRLPDDRQEQVAAILQLLAQHCIQAHAAARLVLEQDDAGNTLVEFNSVGDCPISREMFNPVKHQLLALKCDLEIVAEESRQTVRFTIPTRVLLDELHWN
;
A
#
# COMPACT_ATOMS: atom_id res chain seq x y z
N MET A 1 -3.37 -12.97 -30.40
CA MET A 1 -2.76 -11.68 -30.81
C MET A 1 -1.26 -11.90 -30.98
N ILE A 2 -0.69 -11.40 -32.07
CA ILE A 2 0.69 -11.67 -32.51
C ILE A 2 1.51 -10.38 -32.36
N ASN A 3 2.78 -10.45 -31.96
CA ASN A 3 3.69 -9.29 -31.90
C ASN A 3 4.25 -8.91 -33.29
N ASP A 4 4.96 -7.79 -33.38
CA ASP A 4 5.59 -7.31 -34.64
C ASP A 4 6.59 -8.31 -35.25
N SER A 5 7.01 -9.30 -34.48
CA SER A 5 7.93 -10.38 -34.87
C SER A 5 7.23 -11.67 -35.29
N GLY A 6 5.89 -11.70 -35.35
CA GLY A 6 5.14 -12.89 -35.77
C GLY A 6 4.92 -13.95 -34.68
N GLN A 7 5.28 -13.68 -33.41
CA GLN A 7 5.11 -14.61 -32.29
C GLN A 7 3.85 -14.30 -31.45
N PRO A 8 3.19 -15.31 -30.84
CA PRO A 8 2.10 -15.08 -29.89
C PRO A 8 2.58 -14.22 -28.72
N LEU A 9 1.76 -13.24 -28.31
CA LEU A 9 2.05 -12.44 -27.12
C LEU A 9 2.15 -13.35 -25.88
N THR A 10 3.13 -13.09 -25.02
CA THR A 10 3.20 -13.72 -23.69
C THR A 10 2.04 -13.24 -22.82
N THR A 11 1.65 -14.00 -21.79
CA THR A 11 0.56 -13.59 -20.90
C THR A 11 0.84 -12.25 -20.22
N GLN A 12 2.10 -11.97 -19.88
CA GLN A 12 2.50 -10.66 -19.35
C GLN A 12 2.26 -9.53 -20.36
N GLN A 13 2.58 -9.75 -21.64
CA GLN A 13 2.31 -8.76 -22.71
C GLN A 13 0.81 -8.58 -22.94
N GLN A 14 0.02 -9.65 -22.85
CA GLN A 14 -1.44 -9.57 -22.96
C GLN A 14 -2.06 -8.77 -21.81
N ILE A 15 -1.60 -9.01 -20.57
CA ILE A 15 -2.02 -8.22 -19.41
C ILE A 15 -1.67 -6.74 -19.61
N GLN A 16 -0.44 -6.43 -20.02
CA GLN A 16 -0.05 -5.04 -20.28
C GLN A 16 -0.90 -4.38 -21.36
N LEU A 17 -1.21 -5.11 -22.43
CA LEU A 17 -2.03 -4.61 -23.52
C LEU A 17 -3.46 -4.34 -23.08
N GLU A 18 -4.07 -5.23 -22.30
CA GLU A 18 -5.40 -5.05 -21.72
C GLU A 18 -5.46 -3.77 -20.86
N LEU A 19 -4.48 -3.59 -19.96
CA LEU A 19 -4.40 -2.37 -19.13
C LEU A 19 -4.20 -1.10 -19.99
N GLN A 20 -3.42 -1.19 -21.07
CA GLN A 20 -3.17 -0.06 -21.97
C GLN A 20 -4.42 0.31 -22.77
N GLN A 21 -5.16 -0.69 -23.26
CA GLN A 21 -6.42 -0.50 -23.96
C GLN A 21 -7.46 0.14 -23.03
N LEU A 22 -7.60 -0.37 -21.80
CA LEU A 22 -8.49 0.21 -20.81
C LEU A 22 -8.11 1.67 -20.50
N LYS A 23 -6.82 1.94 -20.24
CA LYS A 23 -6.32 3.28 -19.95
C LYS A 23 -6.65 4.26 -21.08
N SER A 24 -6.40 3.85 -22.32
CA SER A 24 -6.57 4.73 -23.49
C SER A 24 -8.05 4.90 -23.85
N GLY A 25 -8.83 3.81 -23.82
CA GLY A 25 -10.25 3.80 -24.17
C GLY A 25 -11.12 4.63 -23.23
N MET A 26 -10.77 4.70 -21.95
CA MET A 26 -11.49 5.48 -20.93
C MET A 26 -10.83 6.84 -20.62
N ALA A 27 -9.74 7.20 -21.32
CA ALA A 27 -8.93 8.39 -21.06
C ALA A 27 -8.52 8.53 -19.58
N LEU A 28 -7.98 7.45 -19.02
CA LEU A 28 -7.58 7.36 -17.62
C LEU A 28 -6.18 7.92 -17.44
N ASP A 29 -5.91 8.63 -16.34
CA ASP A 29 -4.56 9.00 -15.94
C ASP A 29 -3.74 7.81 -15.47
N PHE A 30 -4.38 6.86 -14.79
CA PHE A 30 -3.72 5.78 -14.08
C PHE A 30 -4.52 4.48 -14.17
N VAL A 31 -3.83 3.37 -14.42
CA VAL A 31 -4.39 2.02 -14.33
C VAL A 31 -3.37 1.12 -13.65
N ALA A 32 -3.78 0.32 -12.67
CA ALA A 32 -2.88 -0.59 -11.98
C ALA A 32 -3.54 -1.90 -11.60
N LEU A 33 -2.71 -2.92 -11.46
CA LEU A 33 -3.10 -4.26 -11.06
C LEU A 33 -2.32 -4.65 -9.80
N ALA A 34 -3.07 -4.90 -8.73
CA ALA A 34 -2.57 -5.49 -7.50
C ALA A 34 -2.86 -6.99 -7.47
N LEU A 35 -1.93 -7.78 -6.94
CA LEU A 35 -2.12 -9.23 -6.72
C LEU A 35 -1.97 -9.54 -5.23
N ALA A 36 -2.83 -10.44 -4.74
CA ALA A 36 -2.68 -11.00 -3.41
C ALA A 36 -1.59 -12.07 -3.40
N ASP A 37 -0.89 -12.21 -2.27
CA ASP A 37 -0.02 -13.35 -2.02
C ASP A 37 -0.84 -14.65 -1.84
N ALA A 38 -0.16 -15.79 -1.85
CA ALA A 38 -0.81 -17.10 -1.77
C ALA A 38 -1.66 -17.29 -0.49
N ASN A 39 -1.32 -16.56 0.58
CA ASN A 39 -2.01 -16.63 1.86
C ASN A 39 -3.07 -15.53 2.03
N TYR A 40 -3.31 -14.70 1.01
CA TYR A 40 -4.23 -13.55 1.04
C TYR A 40 -3.97 -12.53 2.15
N ARG A 41 -2.75 -12.53 2.71
CA ARG A 41 -2.35 -11.66 3.80
C ARG A 41 -1.89 -10.32 3.28
N ASP A 42 -1.12 -10.33 2.19
CA ASP A 42 -0.44 -9.15 1.65
C ASP A 42 -0.81 -8.95 0.18
N ILE A 43 -1.14 -7.70 -0.17
CA ILE A 43 -1.55 -7.30 -1.51
C ILE A 43 -0.53 -6.32 -2.05
N HIS A 44 0.02 -6.62 -3.22
CA HIS A 44 1.10 -5.84 -3.84
C HIS A 44 0.70 -5.35 -5.23
N TRP A 45 0.96 -4.07 -5.51
CA TRP A 45 0.83 -3.52 -6.86
C TRP A 45 1.96 -4.04 -7.76
N LYS A 46 1.60 -4.85 -8.77
CA LYS A 46 2.59 -5.49 -9.65
C LYS A 46 2.82 -4.67 -10.92
N ILE A 47 1.74 -4.16 -11.50
CA ILE A 47 1.78 -3.45 -12.78
C ILE A 47 1.02 -2.14 -12.60
N ALA A 48 1.58 -1.04 -13.12
CA ALA A 48 0.90 0.23 -13.20
C ALA A 48 1.27 0.94 -14.50
N LEU A 49 0.28 1.50 -15.18
CA LEU A 49 0.42 2.33 -16.37
C LEU A 49 0.01 3.76 -16.03
N GLY A 50 0.81 4.72 -16.49
CA GLY A 50 0.63 6.13 -16.13
C GLY A 50 1.08 6.47 -14.70
N ALA A 51 1.85 5.60 -14.04
CA ALA A 51 2.46 5.88 -12.73
C ALA A 51 3.48 7.03 -12.83
N ARG A 52 3.51 7.91 -11.82
CA ARG A 52 4.47 9.01 -11.72
C ARG A 52 5.85 8.54 -11.29
N SER A 53 5.94 7.41 -10.60
CA SER A 53 7.19 6.86 -10.09
C SER A 53 7.10 5.34 -9.89
N GLY A 54 8.21 4.70 -9.55
CA GLY A 54 8.22 3.30 -9.13
C GLY A 54 7.74 3.06 -7.69
N ARG A 55 7.37 4.11 -6.93
CA ARG A 55 7.04 4.01 -5.50
C ARG A 55 5.83 3.14 -5.21
N TYR A 56 4.90 2.99 -6.17
CA TYR A 56 3.75 2.10 -6.02
C TYR A 56 4.15 0.65 -5.69
N LYS A 57 5.34 0.21 -6.10
CA LYS A 57 5.86 -1.14 -5.84
C LYS A 57 6.21 -1.37 -4.37
N LYS A 58 6.50 -0.30 -3.61
CA LYS A 58 6.80 -0.35 -2.18
C LYS A 58 5.54 -0.43 -1.31
N ILE A 59 4.36 -0.30 -1.92
CA ILE A 59 3.08 -0.37 -1.23
C ILE A 59 2.73 -1.84 -1.00
N THR A 60 2.44 -2.16 0.25
CA THR A 60 1.83 -3.43 0.66
C THR A 60 0.60 -3.15 1.48
N VAL A 61 -0.53 -3.62 0.97
CA VAL A 61 -1.87 -3.41 1.55
C VAL A 61 -2.31 -4.71 2.22
N ARG A 62 -3.06 -4.59 3.33
CA ARG A 62 -3.70 -5.73 3.99
C ARG A 62 -5.17 -5.84 3.60
N MET A 63 -5.75 -7.03 3.76
CA MET A 63 -7.19 -7.24 3.52
C MET A 63 -8.06 -6.24 4.31
N GLY A 64 -9.19 -5.82 3.72
CA GLY A 64 -10.14 -4.87 4.32
C GLY A 64 -9.67 -3.41 4.40
N ASN A 65 -8.40 -3.11 4.10
CA ASN A 65 -7.87 -1.74 4.16
C ASN A 65 -7.55 -1.18 2.77
N GLY A 66 -7.82 0.11 2.59
CA GLY A 66 -7.56 0.82 1.33
C GLY A 66 -8.36 0.33 0.15
N MET A 67 -7.97 0.79 -1.04
CA MET A 67 -8.64 0.42 -2.28
C MET A 67 -8.58 -1.10 -2.54
N ALA A 68 -7.38 -1.69 -2.53
CA ALA A 68 -7.24 -3.09 -2.88
C ALA A 68 -7.82 -4.04 -1.81
N GLY A 69 -7.59 -3.76 -0.52
CA GLY A 69 -8.10 -4.60 0.56
C GLY A 69 -9.62 -4.58 0.67
N LYS A 70 -10.27 -3.41 0.50
CA LYS A 70 -11.74 -3.32 0.53
C LYS A 70 -12.39 -4.03 -0.64
N VAL A 71 -11.84 -3.90 -1.85
CA VAL A 71 -12.34 -4.59 -3.04
C VAL A 71 -12.26 -6.11 -2.88
N LEU A 72 -11.12 -6.64 -2.41
CA LEU A 72 -10.97 -8.08 -2.20
C LEU A 72 -11.87 -8.64 -1.09
N GLN A 73 -12.07 -7.87 -0.01
CA GLN A 73 -12.93 -8.26 1.09
C GLN A 73 -14.40 -8.27 0.66
N ALA A 74 -14.85 -7.23 -0.05
CA ALA A 74 -16.26 -7.08 -0.41
C ALA A 74 -16.64 -7.79 -1.72
N ARG A 75 -15.66 -8.15 -2.57
CA ARG A 75 -15.87 -8.76 -3.90
C ARG A 75 -16.87 -7.98 -4.78
N ARG A 76 -16.84 -6.66 -4.65
CA ARG A 76 -17.66 -5.72 -5.41
C ARG A 76 -16.84 -4.47 -5.75
N PRO A 77 -17.21 -3.72 -6.80
CA PRO A 77 -16.54 -2.47 -7.12
C PRO A 77 -16.50 -1.53 -5.91
N HIS A 78 -15.34 -0.94 -5.65
CA HIS A 78 -15.17 0.16 -4.69
C HIS A 78 -14.85 1.43 -5.47
N VAL A 79 -15.68 2.46 -5.29
CA VAL A 79 -15.54 3.74 -5.97
C VAL A 79 -15.11 4.79 -4.96
N VAL A 80 -14.17 5.64 -5.36
CA VAL A 80 -13.82 6.87 -4.64
C VAL A 80 -13.91 7.99 -5.65
N THR A 81 -14.77 8.97 -5.39
CA THR A 81 -15.04 10.07 -6.32
C THR A 81 -14.25 11.31 -5.93
N PHE A 82 -14.03 11.52 -4.64
CA PHE A 82 -13.44 12.74 -4.10
C PHE A 82 -12.46 12.43 -2.96
N PHE A 83 -11.21 12.16 -3.31
CA PHE A 83 -10.12 11.88 -2.36
C PHE A 83 -9.28 13.14 -2.10
N PRO A 84 -8.91 13.48 -0.85
CA PRO A 84 -9.09 12.69 0.39
C PRO A 84 -10.42 12.90 1.13
N GLU A 85 -11.27 13.80 0.66
CA GLU A 85 -12.37 14.36 1.46
C GLU A 85 -13.50 13.37 1.74
N GLU A 86 -13.72 12.36 0.89
CA GLU A 86 -14.67 11.25 1.07
C GLU A 86 -14.20 10.23 2.11
N VAL A 87 -12.88 10.14 2.32
CA VAL A 87 -12.23 9.13 3.17
C VAL A 87 -11.28 9.76 4.19
N GLN A 88 -11.62 10.94 4.73
CA GLN A 88 -10.72 11.72 5.59
C GLN A 88 -10.16 10.91 6.76
N ASP A 89 -11.00 10.08 7.38
CA ASP A 89 -10.60 9.23 8.49
C ASP A 89 -9.70 8.06 8.07
N GLU A 90 -9.62 7.74 6.78
CA GLU A 90 -8.93 6.57 6.26
C GLU A 90 -7.90 6.89 5.18
N VAL A 91 -7.50 8.16 5.02
CA VAL A 91 -6.56 8.62 3.98
C VAL A 91 -5.29 7.77 3.92
N LEU A 92 -4.70 7.44 5.07
CA LEU A 92 -3.51 6.58 5.18
C LEU A 92 -3.78 5.13 4.77
N GLY A 93 -5.03 4.70 4.81
CA GLY A 93 -5.50 3.43 4.30
C GLY A 93 -5.41 3.34 2.77
N TYR A 94 -5.38 4.46 2.03
CA TYR A 94 -5.33 4.50 0.56
C TYR A 94 -3.96 4.98 0.03
N PRO A 95 -2.85 4.25 0.30
CA PRO A 95 -1.50 4.70 -0.07
C PRO A 95 -1.31 4.88 -1.57
N ILE A 96 -2.01 4.12 -2.42
CA ILE A 96 -1.92 4.27 -3.87
C ILE A 96 -2.47 5.63 -4.34
N PHE A 97 -3.52 6.16 -3.68
CA PHE A 97 -4.07 7.48 -3.99
C PHE A 97 -3.08 8.58 -3.59
N LEU A 98 -2.41 8.43 -2.44
CA LEU A 98 -1.37 9.36 -2.00
C LEU A 98 -0.16 9.36 -2.94
N VAL A 99 0.42 8.19 -3.22
CA VAL A 99 1.64 8.04 -4.01
C VAL A 99 1.46 8.51 -5.45
N GLU A 100 0.31 8.25 -6.06
CA GLU A 100 0.04 8.60 -7.46
C GLU A 100 -0.76 9.90 -7.62
N SER A 101 -1.08 10.56 -6.49
CA SER A 101 -1.88 11.78 -6.41
C SER A 101 -3.23 11.65 -7.11
N LEU A 102 -3.93 10.54 -6.86
CA LEU A 102 -5.25 10.29 -7.42
C LEU A 102 -6.29 11.05 -6.61
N ARG A 103 -7.25 11.67 -7.31
CA ARG A 103 -8.43 12.34 -6.74
C ARG A 103 -9.67 11.47 -6.83
N SER A 104 -9.72 10.55 -7.80
CA SER A 104 -10.82 9.61 -7.98
C SER A 104 -10.34 8.28 -8.55
N GLY A 105 -11.12 7.21 -8.37
CA GLY A 105 -10.82 5.92 -8.95
C GLY A 105 -11.83 4.83 -8.62
N VAL A 106 -11.79 3.76 -9.41
CA VAL A 106 -12.64 2.57 -9.28
C VAL A 106 -11.74 1.34 -9.16
N GLY A 107 -11.91 0.59 -8.08
CA GLY A 107 -11.28 -0.71 -7.88
C GLY A 107 -12.28 -1.84 -8.12
N VAL A 108 -11.87 -2.88 -8.84
CA VAL A 108 -12.68 -4.07 -9.14
C VAL A 108 -11.85 -5.34 -8.91
N SER A 109 -12.45 -6.38 -8.34
CA SER A 109 -11.79 -7.66 -8.10
C SER A 109 -11.55 -8.41 -9.42
N VAL A 110 -10.38 -9.03 -9.54
CA VAL A 110 -10.06 -9.95 -10.64
C VAL A 110 -10.33 -11.36 -10.13
N ASP A 111 -11.53 -11.85 -10.37
CA ASP A 111 -12.02 -13.13 -9.85
C ASP A 111 -11.92 -14.26 -10.88
N SER A 112 -11.39 -15.41 -10.47
CA SER A 112 -11.30 -16.62 -11.30
C SER A 112 -12.66 -17.04 -11.84
N ILE A 113 -12.66 -17.51 -13.08
CA ILE A 113 -13.87 -17.95 -13.79
C ILE A 113 -14.06 -19.48 -13.61
N GLY A 114 -13.01 -20.20 -13.17
CA GLY A 114 -13.02 -21.66 -12.98
C GLY A 114 -13.06 -22.10 -11.52
N GLY A 115 -13.77 -23.21 -11.24
CA GLY A 115 -13.77 -23.90 -9.95
C GLY A 115 -15.02 -23.69 -9.07
N GLU A 116 -15.18 -24.55 -8.06
CA GLU A 116 -16.32 -24.52 -7.12
C GLU A 116 -16.28 -23.30 -6.17
N ARG A 117 -15.14 -22.61 -6.06
CA ARG A 117 -14.95 -21.40 -5.26
C ARG A 117 -14.32 -20.30 -6.13
N LYS A 118 -14.99 -19.14 -6.24
CA LYS A 118 -14.48 -17.96 -6.94
C LYS A 118 -13.26 -17.38 -6.20
N GLN A 119 -12.07 -17.86 -6.54
CA GLN A 119 -10.81 -17.30 -6.04
C GLN A 119 -10.61 -15.89 -6.60
N ALA A 120 -10.16 -14.91 -5.79
CA ALA A 120 -9.71 -13.62 -6.33
C ALA A 120 -8.20 -13.68 -6.56
N TYR A 121 -7.74 -13.26 -7.73
CA TYR A 121 -6.31 -13.07 -7.98
C TYR A 121 -5.80 -11.74 -7.41
N GLY A 122 -6.66 -10.73 -7.39
CA GLY A 122 -6.22 -9.38 -7.06
C GLY A 122 -7.26 -8.31 -7.40
N VAL A 123 -6.77 -7.10 -7.64
CA VAL A 123 -7.59 -5.90 -7.88
C VAL A 123 -7.07 -5.13 -9.08
N LEU A 124 -7.97 -4.85 -10.02
CA LEU A 124 -7.79 -3.84 -11.05
C LEU A 124 -8.25 -2.49 -10.51
N LEU A 125 -7.39 -1.48 -10.59
CA LEU A 125 -7.69 -0.10 -10.23
C LEU A 125 -7.55 0.79 -11.45
N VAL A 126 -8.55 1.61 -11.70
CA VAL A 126 -8.46 2.77 -12.60
C VAL A 126 -8.55 4.06 -11.79
N GLY A 127 -7.81 5.09 -12.16
CA GLY A 127 -7.75 6.33 -11.38
C GLY A 127 -7.53 7.57 -12.24
N GLN A 128 -7.97 8.71 -11.69
CA GLN A 128 -7.76 10.05 -12.22
C GLN A 128 -7.10 10.93 -11.17
N ARG A 129 -6.28 11.88 -11.63
CA ARG A 129 -5.68 12.91 -10.78
C ARG A 129 -6.56 14.14 -10.62
N GLU A 130 -7.67 14.13 -11.32
CA GLU A 130 -8.78 15.06 -11.17
C GLU A 130 -10.03 14.31 -10.66
N GLU A 131 -10.99 15.10 -10.22
CA GLU A 131 -12.29 14.58 -9.79
C GLU A 131 -13.05 14.05 -10.99
N ARG A 132 -13.47 12.79 -10.91
CA ARG A 132 -14.29 12.15 -11.93
C ARG A 132 -15.34 11.31 -11.24
N VAL A 133 -16.59 11.60 -11.57
CA VAL A 133 -17.71 10.70 -11.29
C VAL A 133 -17.69 9.63 -12.38
N PHE A 134 -17.51 8.36 -11.99
CA PHE A 134 -17.59 7.23 -12.90
C PHE A 134 -19.05 6.79 -13.04
N SER A 135 -19.53 6.71 -14.27
CA SER A 135 -20.88 6.21 -14.58
C SER A 135 -20.98 4.70 -14.35
N GLU A 136 -22.21 4.17 -14.34
CA GLU A 136 -22.42 2.71 -14.29
C GLU A 136 -21.77 2.01 -15.50
N GLU A 137 -21.81 2.64 -16.68
CA GLU A 137 -21.17 2.15 -17.89
C GLU A 137 -19.64 2.13 -17.76
N ASP A 138 -19.03 3.18 -17.18
CA ASP A 138 -17.59 3.20 -16.89
C ASP A 138 -17.21 2.05 -15.96
N ILE A 139 -17.98 1.84 -14.88
CA ILE A 139 -17.71 0.79 -13.89
C ILE A 139 -17.86 -0.60 -14.54
N GLU A 140 -18.85 -0.77 -15.42
CA GLU A 140 -19.05 -2.04 -16.13
C GLU A 140 -17.90 -2.33 -17.11
N GLU A 141 -17.36 -1.33 -17.82
CA GLU A 141 -16.18 -1.54 -18.66
C GLU A 141 -14.96 -1.99 -17.83
N VAL A 142 -14.75 -1.40 -16.64
CA VAL A 142 -13.69 -1.84 -15.73
C VAL A 142 -13.90 -3.28 -15.28
N LYS A 143 -15.14 -3.69 -15.00
CA LYS A 143 -15.46 -5.10 -14.69
C LYS A 143 -15.21 -6.02 -15.87
N CYS A 144 -15.60 -5.64 -17.08
CA CYS A 144 -15.33 -6.41 -18.29
C CYS A 144 -13.82 -6.61 -18.49
N SER A 145 -13.02 -5.56 -18.29
CA SER A 145 -11.55 -5.66 -18.31
C SER A 145 -11.01 -6.57 -17.21
N ALA A 146 -11.53 -6.47 -15.98
CA ALA A 146 -11.16 -7.37 -14.89
C ALA A 146 -11.48 -8.85 -15.21
N ALA A 147 -12.61 -9.13 -15.86
CA ALA A 147 -12.96 -10.47 -16.32
C ALA A 147 -12.02 -10.98 -17.42
N ARG A 148 -11.60 -10.13 -18.36
CA ARG A 148 -10.57 -10.48 -19.38
C ARG A 148 -9.23 -10.81 -18.73
N LEU A 149 -8.82 -10.02 -17.73
CA LEU A 149 -7.62 -10.30 -16.94
C LEU A 149 -7.74 -11.64 -16.19
N ALA A 150 -8.91 -11.96 -15.64
CA ALA A 150 -9.13 -13.24 -14.95
C ALA A 150 -8.90 -14.44 -15.87
N VAL A 151 -9.38 -14.41 -17.12
CA VAL A 151 -9.09 -15.47 -18.11
C VAL A 151 -7.59 -15.67 -18.31
N LEU A 152 -6.83 -14.57 -18.39
CA LEU A 152 -5.38 -14.63 -18.54
C LEU A 152 -4.72 -15.27 -17.30
N TYR A 153 -5.18 -14.94 -16.09
CA TYR A 153 -4.68 -15.55 -14.86
C TYR A 153 -5.09 -17.01 -14.68
N ASP A 154 -6.32 -17.38 -15.02
CA ASP A 154 -6.80 -18.77 -15.03
C ASP A 154 -5.84 -19.63 -15.87
N SER A 155 -5.43 -19.14 -17.05
CA SER A 155 -4.49 -19.85 -17.94
C SER A 155 -3.09 -20.05 -17.36
N ILE A 156 -2.64 -19.15 -16.47
CA ILE A 156 -1.34 -19.27 -15.77
C ILE A 156 -1.46 -20.23 -14.58
N THR A 157 -2.56 -20.14 -13.84
CA THR A 157 -2.73 -20.85 -12.56
C THR A 157 -3.26 -22.28 -12.69
N ALA A 158 -3.79 -22.68 -13.85
CA ALA A 158 -4.22 -24.06 -14.14
C ALA A 158 -3.14 -25.15 -13.95
N TYR A 159 -1.88 -24.76 -13.69
CA TYR A 159 -0.75 -25.66 -13.41
C TYR A 159 -0.19 -25.58 -11.98
N SER A 160 -0.78 -24.80 -11.08
CA SER A 160 -0.31 -24.68 -9.70
C SER A 160 -1.48 -24.77 -8.76
N GLN A 161 -1.78 -25.99 -8.32
CA GLN A 161 -2.58 -26.16 -7.12
C GLN A 161 -1.81 -25.54 -5.95
N ALA A 162 -2.46 -24.64 -5.21
CA ALA A 162 -2.04 -24.28 -3.87
C ALA A 162 -3.29 -24.11 -2.98
N PRO A 163 -3.12 -24.40 -1.68
CA PRO A 163 -4.17 -24.97 -0.84
C PRO A 163 -5.11 -23.92 -0.24
N ASP A 164 -6.26 -24.43 0.18
CA ASP A 164 -7.18 -23.81 1.10
C ASP A 164 -6.44 -23.20 2.30
N ALA A 165 -6.60 -21.89 2.47
CA ALA A 165 -6.39 -21.22 3.75
C ALA A 165 -7.29 -19.98 3.79
N GLN A 166 -8.54 -20.17 4.23
CA GLN A 166 -9.24 -19.11 4.91
C GLN A 166 -8.46 -18.81 6.19
N ALA A 167 -7.55 -17.84 6.13
CA ALA A 167 -7.12 -17.17 7.36
C ALA A 167 -8.37 -16.45 7.90
N PRO A 168 -8.65 -16.55 9.22
CA PRO A 168 -9.71 -15.75 9.81
C PRO A 168 -9.46 -14.29 9.42
N VAL A 169 -10.51 -13.63 8.92
CA VAL A 169 -10.58 -12.17 8.80
C VAL A 169 -10.40 -11.66 10.23
N GLN A 170 -9.14 -11.44 10.63
CA GLN A 170 -8.83 -10.93 11.95
C GLN A 170 -9.31 -9.51 12.00
N ASP A 171 -10.00 -9.27 13.11
CA ASP A 171 -10.87 -8.15 13.43
C ASP A 171 -10.34 -6.81 12.92
N ASP A 172 -11.27 -5.95 12.51
CA ASP A 172 -11.07 -4.56 12.10
C ASP A 172 -10.71 -3.69 13.31
N LYS A 173 -9.86 -4.23 14.21
CA LYS A 173 -9.36 -3.53 15.38
C LYS A 173 -8.55 -2.35 14.87
N ALA A 174 -8.99 -1.15 15.23
CA ALA A 174 -8.29 0.08 14.90
C ALA A 174 -6.83 -0.05 15.35
N SER A 175 -5.91 -0.04 14.37
CA SER A 175 -4.48 -0.12 14.66
C SER A 175 -4.08 1.10 15.46
N LEU A 176 -3.44 0.87 16.62
CA LEU A 176 -2.92 1.93 17.48
C LEU A 176 -1.92 2.81 16.73
N LEU A 177 -1.04 2.18 15.95
CA LEU A 177 -0.09 2.90 15.11
C LEU A 177 -0.80 3.74 14.04
N LEU A 178 -1.84 3.20 13.38
CA LEU A 178 -2.61 3.96 12.40
C LEU A 178 -3.29 5.18 13.03
N HIS A 179 -3.84 5.05 14.23
CA HIS A 179 -4.42 6.17 14.97
C HIS A 179 -3.38 7.25 15.27
N ARG A 180 -2.20 6.87 15.78
CA ARG A 180 -1.09 7.80 16.04
C ARG A 180 -0.61 8.54 14.80
N LEU A 181 -0.51 7.85 13.66
CA LEU A 181 -0.18 8.49 12.39
C LEU A 181 -1.25 9.50 11.94
N LYS A 182 -2.53 9.30 12.27
CA LYS A 182 -3.59 10.28 12.02
C LYS A 182 -3.41 11.52 12.92
N ASP A 183 -3.09 11.32 14.19
CA ASP A 183 -2.81 12.41 15.13
C ASP A 183 -1.65 13.28 14.62
N PHE A 184 -0.55 12.67 14.18
CA PHE A 184 0.59 13.41 13.60
C PHE A 184 0.21 14.22 12.35
N ARG A 185 -0.68 13.68 11.50
CA ARG A 185 -1.19 14.42 10.35
C ARG A 185 -2.04 15.61 10.75
N ALA A 186 -2.89 15.46 11.77
CA ALA A 186 -3.67 16.58 12.32
C ALA A 186 -2.76 17.66 12.94
N GLU A 187 -1.59 17.28 13.44
CA GLU A 187 -0.56 18.17 13.98
C GLU A 187 0.39 18.76 12.90
N GLY A 188 0.16 18.45 11.62
CA GLY A 188 0.89 19.07 10.49
C GLY A 188 2.05 18.25 9.92
N VAL A 189 2.28 17.02 10.40
CA VAL A 189 3.29 16.11 9.83
C VAL A 189 2.72 15.40 8.60
N VAL A 190 3.43 15.42 7.48
CA VAL A 190 3.02 14.66 6.30
C VAL A 190 3.34 13.19 6.50
N CYS A 191 2.34 12.33 6.67
CA CYS A 191 2.54 10.88 6.84
C CYS A 191 2.11 10.08 5.61
N GLU A 192 2.94 9.09 5.23
CA GLU A 192 2.64 8.09 4.20
C GLU A 192 2.90 6.68 4.76
N LEU A 193 1.85 5.86 4.83
CA LEU A 193 1.93 4.47 5.26
C LEU A 193 1.82 3.54 4.06
N LEU A 194 2.97 3.16 3.49
CA LEU A 194 3.03 2.29 2.31
C LEU A 194 3.13 0.82 2.71
N ASP A 195 3.86 0.48 3.77
CA ASP A 195 3.92 -0.89 4.30
C ASP A 195 2.90 -1.09 5.43
N GLN A 196 1.68 -1.50 5.09
CA GLN A 196 0.61 -1.66 6.09
C GLN A 196 0.80 -2.88 7.00
N ARG A 197 1.75 -3.78 6.72
CA ARG A 197 1.99 -4.98 7.54
C ARG A 197 2.39 -4.63 8.97
N ILE A 198 3.05 -3.49 9.17
CA ILE A 198 3.43 -2.96 10.48
C ILE A 198 2.22 -2.74 11.41
N THR A 199 1.03 -2.51 10.85
CA THR A 199 -0.24 -2.35 11.60
C THR A 199 -0.85 -3.68 12.07
N ARG A 200 -0.24 -4.82 11.71
CA ARG A 200 -0.61 -6.16 12.18
C ARG A 200 0.29 -6.67 13.30
N LEU A 201 1.37 -5.94 13.61
CA LEU A 201 2.18 -6.26 14.78
C LEU A 201 1.28 -6.20 16.04
N PRO A 202 1.60 -6.94 17.12
CA PRO A 202 0.88 -6.81 18.38
C PRO A 202 0.85 -5.38 18.93
N ASP A 203 -0.14 -5.08 19.77
CA ASP A 203 -0.34 -3.73 20.30
C ASP A 203 0.91 -3.19 21.03
N ASP A 204 1.64 -4.03 21.79
CA ASP A 204 2.89 -3.63 22.47
C ASP A 204 4.00 -3.25 21.48
N ARG A 205 4.10 -3.97 20.35
CA ARG A 205 5.05 -3.65 19.28
C ARG A 205 4.63 -2.39 18.53
N GLN A 206 3.34 -2.22 18.27
CA GLN A 206 2.82 -0.98 17.67
C GLN A 206 3.07 0.23 18.58
N GLU A 207 2.91 0.08 19.89
CA GLU A 207 3.24 1.11 20.88
C GLU A 207 4.74 1.47 20.87
N GLN A 208 5.62 0.47 20.77
CA GLN A 208 7.07 0.70 20.65
C GLN A 208 7.40 1.53 19.41
N VAL A 209 6.81 1.21 18.26
CA VAL A 209 6.98 1.99 17.02
C VAL A 209 6.42 3.39 17.19
N ALA A 210 5.20 3.52 17.70
CA ALA A 210 4.54 4.79 17.90
C ALA A 210 5.33 5.72 18.83
N ALA A 211 5.97 5.19 19.89
CA ALA A 211 6.79 5.97 20.81
C ALA A 211 8.02 6.60 20.11
N ILE A 212 8.68 5.84 19.22
CA ILE A 212 9.82 6.36 18.44
C ILE A 212 9.35 7.47 17.49
N LEU A 213 8.22 7.26 16.80
CA LEU A 213 7.64 8.25 15.89
C LEU A 213 7.15 9.50 16.61
N GLN A 214 6.54 9.35 17.79
CA GLN A 214 6.05 10.44 18.62
C GLN A 214 7.19 11.39 19.02
N LEU A 215 8.35 10.84 19.39
CA LEU A 215 9.53 11.62 19.72
C LEU A 215 9.96 12.52 18.55
N LEU A 216 10.02 11.96 17.34
CA LEU A 216 10.39 12.68 16.11
C LEU A 216 9.35 13.75 15.75
N ALA A 217 8.07 13.40 15.82
CA ALA A 217 6.96 14.30 15.52
C ALA A 217 6.95 15.49 16.49
N GLN A 218 7.00 15.22 17.81
CA GLN A 218 6.99 16.28 18.84
C GLN A 218 8.15 17.24 18.70
N HIS A 219 9.36 16.73 18.44
CA HIS A 219 10.55 17.55 18.25
C HIS A 219 10.37 18.54 17.08
N CYS A 220 9.82 18.07 15.96
CA CYS A 220 9.59 18.94 14.80
C CYS A 220 8.43 19.92 15.01
N ILE A 221 7.36 19.49 15.69
CA ILE A 221 6.23 20.36 16.02
C ILE A 221 6.70 21.51 16.92
N GLN A 222 7.52 21.22 17.95
CA GLN A 222 8.10 22.24 18.82
C GLN A 222 9.03 23.19 18.07
N ALA A 223 9.83 22.65 17.13
CA ALA A 223 10.71 23.42 16.28
C ALA A 223 9.98 24.17 15.14
N HIS A 224 8.66 24.01 15.01
CA HIS A 224 7.86 24.53 13.88
C HIS A 224 8.45 24.15 12.50
N ALA A 225 9.06 22.98 12.43
CA ALA A 225 9.72 22.47 11.24
C ALA A 225 8.74 21.64 10.41
N ALA A 226 8.80 21.80 9.08
CA ALA A 226 8.03 20.93 8.19
C ALA A 226 8.63 19.52 8.23
N ALA A 227 7.79 18.51 8.44
CA ALA A 227 8.23 17.13 8.56
C ALA A 227 7.42 16.19 7.66
N ARG A 228 8.11 15.19 7.11
CA ARG A 228 7.54 14.11 6.32
C ARG A 228 8.01 12.76 6.83
N LEU A 229 7.06 11.91 7.17
CA LEU A 229 7.24 10.56 7.69
C LEU A 229 6.73 9.54 6.68
N VAL A 230 7.58 8.63 6.23
CA VAL A 230 7.23 7.56 5.29
C VAL A 230 7.56 6.21 5.91
N LEU A 231 6.61 5.29 5.88
CA LEU A 231 6.79 3.89 6.27
C LEU A 231 6.62 3.03 5.02
N GLU A 232 7.71 2.56 4.44
CA GLU A 232 7.71 1.79 3.18
C GLU A 232 8.58 0.54 3.28
N GLN A 233 8.53 -0.34 2.27
CA GLN A 233 9.41 -1.50 2.24
C GLN A 233 10.77 -1.19 1.63
N ASP A 234 11.82 -1.72 2.25
CA ASP A 234 13.14 -1.84 1.65
C ASP A 234 13.23 -3.07 0.72
N ASP A 235 14.36 -3.23 0.03
CA ASP A 235 14.57 -4.34 -0.90
C ASP A 235 14.67 -5.70 -0.21
N ALA A 236 14.94 -5.74 1.10
CA ALA A 236 14.94 -6.94 1.91
C ALA A 236 13.54 -7.29 2.45
N GLY A 237 12.54 -6.45 2.20
CA GLY A 237 11.16 -6.63 2.66
C GLY A 237 10.95 -6.27 4.14
N ASN A 238 11.87 -5.53 4.75
CA ASN A 238 11.68 -4.89 6.05
C ASN A 238 10.90 -3.59 5.90
N THR A 239 10.32 -3.09 7.00
CA THR A 239 9.73 -1.74 6.99
C THR A 239 10.82 -0.72 7.26
N LEU A 240 11.17 0.06 6.24
CA LEU A 240 11.99 1.25 6.37
C LEU A 240 11.10 2.41 6.80
N VAL A 241 11.45 3.00 7.94
CA VAL A 241 10.89 4.27 8.38
C VAL A 241 11.86 5.37 8.00
N GLU A 242 11.41 6.31 7.17
CA GLU A 242 12.16 7.51 6.83
C GLU A 242 11.43 8.76 7.31
N PHE A 243 12.07 9.49 8.19
CA PHE A 243 11.60 10.77 8.70
C PHE A 243 12.51 11.88 8.18
N ASN A 244 11.93 12.83 7.46
CA ASN A 244 12.63 13.99 6.93
C ASN A 244 12.07 15.25 7.56
N SER A 245 12.92 16.09 8.15
CA SER A 245 12.54 17.43 8.59
C SER A 245 13.34 18.50 7.83
N VAL A 246 12.68 19.62 7.55
CA VAL A 246 13.28 20.78 6.88
C VAL A 246 13.23 21.97 7.84
N GLY A 247 14.38 22.59 8.09
CA GLY A 247 14.55 23.73 9.00
C GLY A 247 15.64 23.51 10.06
N ASP A 248 15.83 24.50 10.94
CA ASP A 248 16.80 24.49 12.04
C ASP A 248 16.34 23.59 13.21
N CYS A 249 16.15 22.31 12.90
CA CYS A 249 15.68 21.29 13.83
C CYS A 249 16.73 20.15 13.88
N PRO A 250 17.88 20.35 14.55
CA PRO A 250 18.93 19.35 14.58
C PRO A 250 18.45 18.11 15.33
N ILE A 251 18.65 16.94 14.73
CA ILE A 251 18.32 15.65 15.35
C ILE A 251 19.64 14.95 15.70
N SER A 252 19.85 14.71 17.00
CA SER A 252 21.03 14.01 17.51
C SER A 252 20.67 12.60 17.98
N ARG A 253 21.66 11.71 18.05
CA ARG A 253 21.47 10.35 18.60
C ARG A 253 21.00 10.36 20.05
N GLU A 254 21.38 11.36 20.83
CA GLU A 254 21.02 11.47 22.26
C GLU A 254 19.52 11.67 22.47
N MET A 255 18.83 12.27 21.49
CA MET A 255 17.38 12.42 21.50
C MET A 255 16.66 11.08 21.65
N PHE A 256 17.25 9.99 21.14
CA PHE A 256 16.66 8.65 21.18
C PHE A 256 16.90 7.90 22.49
N ASN A 257 17.62 8.49 23.45
CA ASN A 257 17.84 7.86 24.76
C ASN A 257 16.53 7.43 25.47
N PRO A 258 15.44 8.22 25.47
CA PRO A 258 14.17 7.82 26.08
C PRO A 258 13.50 6.62 25.38
N VAL A 259 13.81 6.39 24.10
CA VAL A 259 13.23 5.30 23.29
C VAL A 259 14.23 4.19 22.96
N LYS A 260 15.39 4.18 23.62
CA LYS A 260 16.47 3.22 23.34
C LYS A 260 16.04 1.77 23.57
N HIS A 261 15.22 1.52 24.59
CA HIS A 261 14.69 0.18 24.87
C HIS A 261 13.79 -0.30 23.73
N GLN A 262 12.96 0.58 23.18
CA GLN A 262 12.06 0.30 22.07
C GLN A 262 12.84 -0.01 20.78
N LEU A 263 13.88 0.79 20.48
CA LEU A 263 14.77 0.54 19.34
C LEU A 263 15.44 -0.85 19.43
N LEU A 264 15.91 -1.22 20.62
CA LEU A 264 16.50 -2.55 20.85
C LEU A 264 15.46 -3.68 20.76
N ALA A 265 14.29 -3.50 21.37
CA ALA A 265 13.23 -4.49 21.37
C ALA A 265 12.73 -4.79 19.95
N LEU A 266 12.63 -3.76 19.10
CA LEU A 266 12.22 -3.87 17.70
C LEU A 266 13.37 -4.32 16.76
N LYS A 267 14.59 -4.51 17.29
CA LYS A 267 15.78 -4.87 16.52
C LYS A 267 16.05 -3.86 15.39
N CYS A 268 15.89 -2.56 15.69
CA CYS A 268 16.04 -1.50 14.72
C CYS A 268 17.49 -1.06 14.53
N ASP A 269 17.85 -0.83 13.27
CA ASP A 269 19.09 -0.16 12.90
C ASP A 269 18.82 1.33 12.63
N LEU A 270 19.34 2.22 13.49
CA LEU A 270 19.12 3.67 13.41
C LEU A 270 20.27 4.36 12.65
N GLU A 271 19.90 5.10 11.62
CA GLU A 271 20.77 5.98 10.84
C GLU A 271 20.24 7.42 10.90
N ILE A 272 21.15 8.39 11.09
CA ILE A 272 20.83 9.82 11.08
C ILE A 272 21.78 10.48 10.08
N VAL A 273 21.20 11.16 9.10
CA VAL A 273 21.93 11.88 8.04
C VAL A 273 21.51 13.34 8.09
N ALA A 274 22.50 14.23 8.16
CA ALA A 274 22.31 15.68 8.17
C ALA A 274 22.87 16.27 6.88
N GLU A 275 22.03 16.94 6.09
CA GLU A 275 22.42 17.61 4.84
C GLU A 275 21.95 19.07 4.90
N GLU A 276 22.87 20.04 4.99
CA GLU A 276 22.61 21.50 5.03
C GLU A 276 21.40 21.93 5.88
N SER A 277 20.20 21.97 5.30
CA SER A 277 18.92 22.39 5.91
C SER A 277 17.90 21.26 6.09
N ARG A 278 18.29 20.01 5.86
CA ARG A 278 17.46 18.81 5.94
C ARG A 278 18.09 17.79 6.89
N GLN A 279 17.28 17.29 7.80
CA GLN A 279 17.65 16.18 8.67
C GLN A 279 16.83 14.97 8.27
N THR A 280 17.51 13.85 8.06
CA THR A 280 16.88 12.58 7.73
C THR A 280 17.22 11.56 8.80
N VAL A 281 16.20 10.99 9.42
CA VAL A 281 16.31 9.83 10.31
C VAL A 281 15.75 8.63 9.58
N ARG A 282 16.54 7.55 9.54
CA ARG A 282 16.11 6.26 9.00
C ARG A 282 16.24 5.21 10.07
N PHE A 283 15.23 4.35 10.16
CA PHE A 283 15.39 3.10 10.87
C PHE A 283 14.60 1.99 10.22
N THR A 284 15.20 0.80 10.26
CA THR A 284 14.61 -0.39 9.65
C THR A 284 14.01 -1.29 10.72
N ILE A 285 12.79 -1.76 10.49
CA ILE A 285 12.08 -2.70 11.35
C ILE A 285 11.95 -4.02 10.59
N PRO A 286 12.47 -5.14 11.12
CA PRO A 286 12.37 -6.45 10.48
C PRO A 286 10.96 -7.04 10.60
N THR A 287 9.98 -6.36 10.02
CA THR A 287 8.54 -6.63 10.18
C THR A 287 8.14 -8.04 9.83
N ARG A 288 8.77 -8.65 8.81
CA ARG A 288 8.52 -10.06 8.48
C ARG A 288 8.91 -10.98 9.63
N VAL A 289 10.11 -10.79 10.19
CA VAL A 289 10.61 -11.58 11.33
C VAL A 289 9.70 -11.40 12.54
N LEU A 290 9.31 -10.16 12.84
CA LEU A 290 8.44 -9.86 13.99
C LEU A 290 7.03 -10.44 13.83
N LEU A 291 6.50 -10.52 12.61
CA LEU A 291 5.21 -11.18 12.34
C LEU A 291 5.33 -12.71 12.43
N ASP A 292 6.45 -13.28 11.98
CA ASP A 292 6.69 -14.73 12.03
C ASP A 292 6.91 -15.22 13.49
N GLU A 293 7.52 -14.40 14.36
CA GLU A 293 7.67 -14.68 15.80
C GLU A 293 6.32 -14.93 16.51
N LEU A 294 5.21 -14.40 15.99
CA LEU A 294 3.86 -14.60 16.54
C LEU A 294 3.34 -16.02 16.33
N HIS A 295 3.88 -16.73 15.34
CA HIS A 295 3.42 -18.06 14.97
C HIS A 295 4.17 -19.19 15.70
N TRP A 296 5.12 -18.85 16.58
CA TRP A 296 5.95 -19.81 17.32
C TRP A 296 5.60 -19.95 18.80
N ASN A 297 4.64 -19.16 19.30
CA ASN A 297 4.07 -19.22 20.64
C ASN A 297 2.65 -19.78 20.61
#